data_AF-A0A6J4PDJ3-F1
#
_entry.id   AF-A0A6J4PDJ3-F1
#
_cell.length_a   1.000
_cell.length_b   1.000
_cell.length_c   1.000
_cell.angle_alpha   90.00
_cell.angle_beta   90.00
_cell.angle_gamma   90.00
#
_symmetry.space_group_name_H-M   'P 1'
#
loop_
_entity.id
_entity.type
_entity.pdbx_description
1 polymer ?
#
loop_
_entity_poly.entity_id
_entity_poly.type
_entity_poly.pdbx_seq_one_letter_code
_entity_poly.pdbx_strand_id
1 'polypeptide(L)'
;MEITGVSAQPAGLAAKAGLAAKAGPRIPRMARFGDEQPGADVRHVANWVTDSGDHASKAFALVDKKEAKVWLFNPGGELIAVSPALIGSAVGDDAVPGIGDKPLSQVLPEERTTPAGRYVAERGVNAGGEDIVWVSYDLAVSMHRVRPNVKAEQRLERLSSPEPDDNRISFGCINLPVTFYEEVLSPTVHDVGMVVYVLPETRTPQEQFGSYDVPLPAQLARAGSAPRVK
;
A
#
# COMPACT_ATOMS: atom_id res chain seq x y z
N MET A 1 16.36 -66.36 47.84
CA MET A 1 16.81 -65.08 48.42
C MET A 1 16.32 -63.99 47.49
N GLU A 2 15.02 -63.66 47.61
CA GLU A 2 14.49 -62.42 48.25
C GLU A 2 14.61 -61.23 47.30
N ILE A 3 13.59 -60.89 46.49
CA ILE A 3 12.43 -60.01 46.75
C ILE A 3 12.69 -58.74 47.59
N THR A 4 12.64 -57.58 46.92
CA THR A 4 12.05 -56.25 47.31
C THR A 4 12.56 -55.23 46.27
N GLY A 5 11.82 -54.41 45.51
CA GLY A 5 10.44 -53.94 45.55
C GLY A 5 10.34 -52.55 46.18
N VAL A 6 10.36 -51.44 45.40
CA VAL A 6 9.83 -50.07 45.68
C VAL A 6 9.80 -49.31 44.33
N SER A 7 8.65 -49.08 43.70
CA SER A 7 7.68 -47.96 43.82
C SER A 7 8.07 -46.61 43.17
N ALA A 8 7.45 -46.36 42.01
CA ALA A 8 6.65 -45.19 41.61
C ALA A 8 7.13 -43.73 41.82
N GLN A 9 7.09 -43.02 40.68
CA GLN A 9 6.56 -41.66 40.37
C GLN A 9 7.52 -40.49 40.08
N PRO A 10 7.10 -39.58 39.17
CA PRO A 10 7.98 -38.77 38.33
C PRO A 10 8.20 -37.36 38.88
N ALA A 11 9.40 -36.80 38.67
CA ALA A 11 9.66 -35.39 38.88
C ALA A 11 9.50 -34.63 37.56
N GLY A 12 8.41 -33.88 37.45
CA GLY A 12 8.16 -32.97 36.35
C GLY A 12 9.17 -31.82 36.32
N LEU A 13 9.68 -31.49 35.14
CA LEU A 13 10.34 -30.21 34.90
C LEU A 13 9.30 -29.18 34.48
N ALA A 14 9.11 -28.21 35.35
CA ALA A 14 8.25 -27.05 35.14
C ALA A 14 8.69 -26.24 33.91
N ALA A 15 7.73 -25.97 33.02
CA ALA A 15 7.86 -24.97 31.98
C ALA A 15 7.96 -23.58 32.62
N LYS A 16 9.07 -22.87 32.39
CA LYS A 16 9.20 -21.44 32.72
C LYS A 16 8.31 -20.65 31.77
N ALA A 17 7.09 -20.32 32.21
CA ALA A 17 6.26 -19.32 31.57
C ALA A 17 6.93 -17.95 31.73
N GLY A 18 7.50 -17.42 30.65
CA GLY A 18 7.95 -16.02 30.59
C GLY A 18 6.74 -15.11 30.76
N LEU A 19 6.79 -14.20 31.74
CA LEU A 19 5.78 -13.16 31.87
C LEU A 19 5.81 -12.27 30.63
N ALA A 20 4.77 -12.38 29.79
CA ALA A 20 4.47 -11.34 28.81
C ALA A 20 4.14 -10.05 29.59
N ALA A 21 5.06 -9.08 29.55
CA ALA A 21 4.78 -7.75 30.05
C ALA A 21 3.54 -7.22 29.31
N LYS A 22 2.50 -6.85 30.06
CA LYS A 22 1.32 -6.20 29.49
C LYS A 22 1.77 -4.89 28.86
N ALA A 23 1.80 -4.83 27.53
CA ALA A 23 2.03 -3.59 26.80
C ALA A 23 1.00 -2.56 27.27
N GLY A 24 1.48 -1.38 27.68
CA GLY A 24 0.61 -0.26 28.04
C GLY A 24 -0.29 0.16 26.86
N PRO A 25 -1.32 0.98 27.10
CA PRO A 25 -2.20 1.44 26.04
C PRO A 25 -1.38 2.17 24.96
N ARG A 26 -1.31 1.60 23.76
CA ARG A 26 -0.66 2.22 22.60
C ARG A 26 -1.56 3.33 22.09
N ILE A 27 -1.06 4.55 22.04
CA ILE A 27 -1.76 5.67 21.40
C ILE A 27 -1.76 5.42 19.89
N PRO A 28 -2.92 5.35 19.22
CA PRO A 28 -2.95 5.16 17.78
C PRO A 28 -2.29 6.32 17.05
N ARG A 29 -1.56 6.01 15.99
CA ARG A 29 -0.97 7.02 15.10
C ARG A 29 -1.80 7.08 13.82
N MET A 30 -2.23 8.27 13.46
CA MET A 30 -3.08 8.49 12.29
C MET A 30 -2.30 9.20 11.19
N ALA A 31 -2.65 8.91 9.94
CA ALA A 31 -2.16 9.70 8.83
C ALA A 31 -2.74 11.12 8.90
N ARG A 32 -1.95 12.11 8.47
CA ARG A 32 -2.30 13.52 8.46
C ARG A 32 -2.40 13.98 7.01
N PHE A 33 -3.62 14.31 6.60
CA PHE A 33 -3.95 14.70 5.22
C PHE A 33 -3.83 16.20 4.94
N GLY A 34 -3.50 17.01 5.95
CA GLY A 34 -3.60 18.46 5.82
C GLY A 34 -5.04 18.89 5.51
N ASP A 35 -5.20 19.72 4.49
CA ASP A 35 -6.51 20.23 4.04
C ASP A 35 -7.20 19.30 3.03
N GLU A 36 -6.52 18.23 2.59
CA GLU A 36 -7.07 17.29 1.62
C GLU A 36 -8.18 16.41 2.21
N GLN A 37 -9.16 16.09 1.36
CA GLN A 37 -10.30 15.24 1.71
C GLN A 37 -10.21 13.90 0.98
N PRO A 38 -9.48 12.90 1.54
CA PRO A 38 -9.40 11.58 0.95
C PRO A 38 -10.74 10.84 1.01
N GLY A 39 -10.95 9.96 0.03
CA GLY A 39 -12.00 8.95 0.08
C GLY A 39 -11.83 7.98 1.26
N ALA A 40 -12.87 7.18 1.53
CA ALA A 40 -12.92 6.28 2.67
C ALA A 40 -11.76 5.27 2.68
N ASP A 41 -11.50 4.61 1.55
CA ASP A 41 -10.44 3.58 1.44
C ASP A 41 -9.04 4.16 1.62
N VAL A 42 -8.77 5.34 1.04
CA VAL A 42 -7.50 6.06 1.22
C VAL A 42 -7.29 6.42 2.68
N ARG A 43 -8.31 7.00 3.34
CA ARG A 43 -8.24 7.35 4.77
C ARG A 43 -7.99 6.13 5.65
N HIS A 44 -8.73 5.06 5.38
CA HIS A 44 -8.62 3.79 6.09
C HIS A 44 -7.21 3.22 6.00
N VAL A 45 -6.69 3.04 4.79
CA VAL A 45 -5.38 2.43 4.58
C VAL A 45 -4.25 3.33 5.08
N ALA A 46 -4.31 4.65 4.86
CA ALA A 46 -3.26 5.54 5.35
C ALA A 46 -3.15 5.51 6.89
N ASN A 47 -4.30 5.52 7.58
CA ASN A 47 -4.34 5.38 9.03
C ASN A 47 -3.79 4.03 9.47
N TRP A 48 -4.24 2.93 8.86
CA TRP A 48 -3.75 1.59 9.19
C TRP A 48 -2.24 1.44 8.97
N VAL A 49 -1.71 1.90 7.84
CA VAL A 49 -0.26 1.86 7.54
C VAL A 49 0.53 2.65 8.59
N THR A 50 0.09 3.86 8.91
CA THR A 50 0.76 4.73 9.89
C THR A 50 0.71 4.13 11.30
N ASP A 51 -0.43 3.56 11.67
CA ASP A 51 -0.67 3.00 12.97
C ASP A 51 0.13 1.71 13.21
N SER A 52 0.01 0.77 12.28
CA SER A 52 0.67 -0.55 12.31
C SER A 52 2.18 -0.45 12.09
N GLY A 53 2.65 0.56 11.36
CA GLY A 53 4.05 0.65 10.93
C GLY A 53 4.40 -0.31 9.80
N ASP A 54 3.41 -0.82 9.07
CA ASP A 54 3.58 -1.78 7.98
C ASP A 54 4.51 -1.26 6.87
N HIS A 55 4.62 0.06 6.69
CA HIS A 55 5.56 0.70 5.77
C HIS A 55 7.04 0.63 6.19
N ALA A 56 7.36 0.00 7.33
CA ALA A 56 8.72 -0.21 7.83
C ALA A 56 9.57 1.07 7.90
N SER A 57 8.95 2.17 8.36
CA SER A 57 9.58 3.50 8.50
C SER A 57 10.10 4.13 7.20
N LYS A 58 9.60 3.67 6.04
CA LYS A 58 9.82 4.31 4.73
C LYS A 58 8.74 5.34 4.45
N ALA A 59 8.88 6.14 3.40
CA ALA A 59 7.71 6.81 2.84
C ALA A 59 6.70 5.77 2.33
N PHE A 60 5.46 6.18 2.11
CA PHE A 60 4.50 5.28 1.44
C PHE A 60 3.58 6.03 0.50
N ALA A 61 3.22 5.38 -0.60
CA ALA A 61 2.25 5.88 -1.57
C ALA A 61 1.00 5.00 -1.56
N LEU A 62 -0.17 5.62 -1.63
CA LEU A 62 -1.44 4.94 -1.91
C LEU A 62 -1.85 5.26 -3.34
N VAL A 63 -2.03 4.24 -4.18
CA VAL A 63 -2.57 4.38 -5.54
C VAL A 63 -4.06 4.06 -5.45
N ASP A 64 -4.88 5.11 -5.41
CA ASP A 64 -6.33 5.01 -5.44
C ASP A 64 -6.79 4.80 -6.87
N LYS A 65 -7.17 3.57 -7.20
CA LYS A 65 -7.62 3.21 -8.54
C LYS A 65 -8.98 3.80 -8.89
N LYS A 66 -9.87 3.96 -7.90
CA LYS A 66 -11.23 4.47 -8.13
C LYS A 66 -11.20 5.95 -8.52
N GLU A 67 -10.27 6.69 -7.95
CA GLU A 67 -10.07 8.13 -8.21
C GLU A 67 -8.90 8.43 -9.17
N ALA A 68 -8.18 7.41 -9.61
CA ALA A 68 -6.97 7.52 -10.43
C ALA A 68 -5.96 8.55 -9.87
N LYS A 69 -5.68 8.45 -8.57
CA LYS A 69 -4.79 9.36 -7.83
C LYS A 69 -3.70 8.61 -7.06
N VAL A 70 -2.57 9.27 -6.87
CA VAL A 70 -1.50 8.84 -5.98
C VAL A 70 -1.41 9.80 -4.80
N TRP A 71 -1.45 9.25 -3.60
CA TRP A 71 -1.27 9.95 -2.33
C TRP A 71 0.06 9.55 -1.72
N LEU A 72 1.01 10.48 -1.61
CA LEU A 72 2.34 10.19 -1.08
C LEU A 72 2.49 10.75 0.33
N PHE A 73 2.91 9.91 1.27
CA PHE A 73 3.11 10.24 2.67
C PHE A 73 4.57 10.04 3.07
N ASN A 74 5.04 10.88 3.99
CA ASN A 74 6.34 10.73 4.61
C ASN A 74 6.35 9.55 5.62
N PRO A 75 7.53 9.17 6.15
CA PRO A 75 7.61 8.09 7.15
C PRO A 75 6.77 8.27 8.41
N GLY A 76 6.42 9.52 8.76
CA GLY A 76 5.58 9.86 9.90
C GLY A 76 4.07 9.83 9.61
N GLY A 77 3.67 9.51 8.37
CA GLY A 77 2.27 9.53 7.94
C GLY A 77 1.73 10.92 7.64
N GLU A 78 2.58 11.93 7.42
CA GLU A 78 2.13 13.23 6.90
C GLU A 78 2.08 13.19 5.38
N LEU A 79 1.00 13.69 4.81
CA LEU A 79 0.85 13.83 3.37
C LEU A 79 1.90 14.81 2.83
N ILE A 80 2.67 14.35 1.85
CA ILE A 80 3.64 15.15 1.09
C ILE A 80 2.95 15.79 -0.12
N ALA A 81 2.22 14.99 -0.90
CA ALA A 81 1.60 15.44 -2.13
C ALA A 81 0.51 14.46 -2.61
N VAL A 82 -0.40 14.98 -3.44
CA VAL A 82 -1.40 14.23 -4.20
C VAL A 82 -1.19 14.51 -5.68
N SER A 83 -1.35 13.51 -6.53
CA SER A 83 -1.21 13.67 -7.97
C SER A 83 -2.24 12.81 -8.73
N PRO A 84 -2.82 13.30 -9.84
CA PRO A 84 -3.51 12.43 -10.77
C PRO A 84 -2.51 11.44 -11.38
N ALA A 85 -2.99 10.26 -11.76
CA ALA A 85 -2.19 9.24 -12.41
C ALA A 85 -2.99 8.55 -13.50
N LEU A 86 -2.33 8.18 -14.61
CA LEU A 86 -2.92 7.21 -15.53
C LEU A 86 -2.61 5.81 -15.06
N ILE A 87 -3.62 4.96 -14.98
CA ILE A 87 -3.54 3.59 -14.47
C ILE A 87 -4.00 2.60 -15.53
N GLY A 88 -4.00 1.31 -15.18
CA GLY A 88 -4.46 0.23 -16.06
C GLY A 88 -5.85 0.50 -16.61
N SER A 89 -6.06 0.20 -17.90
CA SER A 89 -7.37 0.42 -18.54
C SER A 89 -8.45 -0.53 -18.03
N ALA A 90 -8.08 -1.70 -17.50
CA ALA A 90 -9.02 -2.65 -16.93
C ALA A 90 -9.29 -2.36 -15.45
N VAL A 91 -10.55 -2.50 -15.04
CA VAL A 91 -10.95 -2.57 -13.64
C VAL A 91 -10.65 -3.99 -13.15
N GLY A 92 -9.89 -4.11 -12.06
CA GLY A 92 -9.57 -5.41 -11.47
C GLY A 92 -8.36 -5.35 -10.53
N ASP A 93 -8.36 -6.22 -9.53
CA ASP A 93 -7.35 -6.22 -8.46
C ASP A 93 -6.21 -7.20 -8.70
N ASP A 94 -6.37 -8.18 -9.58
CA ASP A 94 -5.40 -9.25 -9.79
C ASP A 94 -4.66 -9.09 -11.13
N ALA A 95 -3.42 -9.58 -11.16
CA ALA A 95 -2.66 -9.81 -12.38
C ALA A 95 -2.91 -11.23 -12.89
N VAL A 96 -2.71 -11.45 -14.19
CA VAL A 96 -2.69 -12.80 -14.76
C VAL A 96 -1.28 -13.41 -14.68
N PRO A 97 -1.16 -14.75 -14.54
CA PRO A 97 0.15 -15.41 -14.50
C PRO A 97 1.01 -15.10 -15.74
N GLY A 98 2.28 -14.76 -15.52
CA GLY A 98 3.25 -14.48 -16.59
C GLY A 98 3.05 -13.15 -17.31
N ILE A 99 2.21 -12.23 -16.79
CA ILE A 99 1.95 -10.94 -17.44
C ILE A 99 3.23 -10.12 -17.66
N GLY A 100 4.19 -10.18 -16.75
CA GLY A 100 5.44 -9.41 -16.84
C GLY A 100 6.34 -9.83 -18.00
N ASP A 101 6.24 -11.08 -18.46
CA ASP A 101 7.02 -11.60 -19.59
C ASP A 101 6.26 -11.47 -20.93
N LYS A 102 4.97 -11.10 -20.87
CA LYS A 102 4.10 -11.04 -22.04
C LYS A 102 4.41 -9.76 -22.85
N PRO A 103 4.65 -9.86 -24.17
CA PRO A 103 4.78 -8.67 -25.01
C PRO A 103 3.52 -7.80 -24.93
N LEU A 104 3.67 -6.47 -24.87
CA LEU A 104 2.52 -5.54 -24.76
C LEU A 104 1.46 -5.75 -25.86
N SER A 105 1.87 -6.14 -27.08
CA SER A 105 0.96 -6.45 -28.19
C SER A 105 0.06 -7.66 -27.95
N GLN A 106 0.40 -8.52 -26.99
CA GLN A 106 -0.36 -9.72 -26.64
C GLN A 106 -1.16 -9.54 -25.35
N VAL A 107 -1.00 -8.42 -24.63
CA VAL A 107 -1.79 -8.13 -23.43
C VAL A 107 -3.22 -7.77 -23.82
N LEU A 108 -4.14 -8.62 -23.41
CA LEU A 108 -5.57 -8.49 -23.68
C LEU A 108 -6.16 -7.30 -22.91
N PRO A 109 -7.22 -6.65 -23.42
CA PRO A 109 -7.83 -5.50 -22.75
C PRO A 109 -8.16 -5.73 -21.27
N GLU A 110 -8.68 -6.90 -20.91
CA GLU A 110 -9.04 -7.31 -19.55
C GLU A 110 -7.84 -7.60 -18.64
N GLU A 111 -6.66 -7.86 -19.21
CA GLU A 111 -5.42 -8.12 -18.45
C GLU A 111 -4.70 -6.83 -18.05
N ARG A 112 -5.16 -5.66 -18.52
CA ARG A 112 -4.50 -4.35 -18.30
C ARG A 112 -4.87 -3.74 -16.96
N THR A 113 -4.76 -4.52 -15.89
CA THR A 113 -5.04 -4.06 -14.52
C THR A 113 -3.82 -3.36 -13.93
N THR A 114 -4.04 -2.42 -12.99
CA THR A 114 -3.01 -2.06 -12.02
C THR A 114 -3.26 -2.93 -10.78
N PRO A 115 -2.46 -3.98 -10.53
CA PRO A 115 -2.81 -5.01 -9.55
C PRO A 115 -2.74 -4.47 -8.12
N ALA A 116 -3.81 -4.69 -7.35
CA ALA A 116 -3.88 -4.30 -5.95
C ALA A 116 -2.85 -5.08 -5.13
N GLY A 117 -2.22 -4.42 -4.16
CA GLY A 117 -1.17 -5.07 -3.38
C GLY A 117 -0.25 -4.10 -2.66
N ARG A 118 0.63 -4.66 -1.83
CA ARG A 118 1.68 -3.96 -1.09
C ARG A 118 3.01 -4.31 -1.73
N TYR A 119 3.74 -3.29 -2.15
CA TYR A 119 4.96 -3.42 -2.91
C TYR A 119 6.09 -2.59 -2.29
N VAL A 120 7.29 -3.13 -2.22
CA VAL A 120 8.47 -2.32 -1.88
C VAL A 120 8.98 -1.69 -3.17
N ALA A 121 9.00 -0.37 -3.25
CA ALA A 121 9.41 0.32 -4.45
C ALA A 121 10.93 0.32 -4.61
N GLU A 122 11.39 0.13 -5.85
CA GLU A 122 12.80 0.09 -6.18
C GLU A 122 13.11 1.06 -7.31
N ARG A 123 14.21 1.81 -7.21
CA ARG A 123 14.70 2.62 -8.33
C ARG A 123 15.29 1.69 -9.38
N GLY A 124 15.02 1.95 -10.65
CA GLY A 124 15.60 1.19 -11.74
C GLY A 124 15.59 1.97 -13.03
N VAL A 125 15.88 1.25 -14.12
CA VAL A 125 15.82 1.77 -15.48
C VAL A 125 14.95 0.86 -16.34
N ASN A 126 14.19 1.45 -17.26
CA ASN A 126 13.43 0.69 -18.23
C ASN A 126 14.32 0.27 -19.42
N ALA A 127 13.76 -0.52 -20.34
CA ALA A 127 14.47 -0.96 -21.55
C ALA A 127 14.92 0.19 -22.47
N GLY A 128 14.31 1.37 -22.34
CA GLY A 128 14.70 2.59 -23.06
C GLY A 128 15.80 3.40 -22.37
N GLY A 129 16.31 2.96 -21.21
CA GLY A 129 17.36 3.64 -20.45
C GLY A 129 16.89 4.79 -19.57
N GLU A 130 15.58 4.99 -19.43
CA GLU A 130 15.05 6.02 -18.53
C GLU A 130 14.88 5.48 -17.12
N ASP A 131 15.14 6.34 -16.13
CA ASP A 131 14.90 6.00 -14.73
C ASP A 131 13.39 5.88 -14.46
N ILE A 132 13.05 4.88 -13.67
CA ILE A 132 11.69 4.56 -13.24
C ILE A 132 11.70 4.10 -11.78
N VAL A 133 10.52 4.08 -11.17
CA VAL A 133 10.30 3.44 -9.86
C VAL A 133 9.53 2.15 -10.10
N TRP A 134 10.19 1.01 -9.95
CA TRP A 134 9.55 -0.30 -9.99
C TRP A 134 8.59 -0.46 -8.81
N VAL A 135 7.37 -0.88 -9.12
CA VAL A 135 6.38 -1.33 -8.13
C VAL A 135 6.45 -2.85 -8.03
N SER A 136 6.44 -3.54 -9.16
CA SER A 136 6.68 -4.98 -9.21
C SER A 136 7.44 -5.32 -10.48
N TYR A 137 8.62 -5.92 -10.31
CA TYR A 137 9.43 -6.38 -11.44
C TYR A 137 8.74 -7.56 -12.15
N ASP A 138 8.28 -8.55 -11.38
CA ASP A 138 7.63 -9.77 -11.91
C ASP A 138 6.32 -9.48 -12.65
N LEU A 139 5.61 -8.41 -12.28
CA LEU A 139 4.38 -7.99 -12.97
C LEU A 139 4.64 -6.93 -14.05
N ALA A 140 5.91 -6.52 -14.23
CA ALA A 140 6.31 -5.41 -15.10
C ALA A 140 5.53 -4.10 -14.85
N VAL A 141 5.23 -3.80 -13.57
CA VAL A 141 4.51 -2.59 -13.16
C VAL A 141 5.50 -1.58 -12.56
N SER A 142 5.48 -0.37 -13.09
CA SER A 142 6.30 0.75 -12.59
C SER A 142 5.49 2.04 -12.47
N MET A 143 5.95 2.93 -11.60
CA MET A 143 5.58 4.34 -11.60
C MET A 143 6.60 5.09 -12.47
N HIS A 144 6.12 5.85 -13.45
CA HIS A 144 7.00 6.61 -14.35
C HIS A 144 6.32 7.86 -14.91
N ARG A 145 7.13 8.77 -15.45
CA ARG A 145 6.66 9.97 -16.15
C ARG A 145 5.69 9.61 -17.27
N VAL A 146 4.65 10.41 -17.45
CA VAL A 146 3.76 10.32 -18.62
C VAL A 146 4.54 10.53 -19.91
N ARG A 147 4.25 9.72 -20.93
CA ARG A 147 4.91 9.77 -22.25
C ARG A 147 3.88 10.08 -23.34
N PRO A 148 3.72 11.34 -23.78
CA PRO A 148 2.72 11.71 -24.78
C PRO A 148 3.19 11.42 -26.23
N ASN A 149 3.72 10.21 -26.46
CA ASN A 149 4.32 9.84 -27.74
C ASN A 149 3.25 9.51 -28.81
N VAL A 150 2.05 9.11 -28.39
CA VAL A 150 0.92 8.76 -29.27
C VAL A 150 -0.17 9.81 -29.10
N LYS A 151 -0.31 10.72 -30.08
CA LYS A 151 -1.26 11.85 -30.01
C LYS A 151 -2.71 11.41 -29.75
N ALA A 152 -3.15 10.30 -30.35
CA ALA A 152 -4.51 9.79 -30.19
C ALA A 152 -4.84 9.37 -28.75
N GLU A 153 -3.82 9.06 -27.93
CA GLU A 153 -3.99 8.68 -26.52
C GLU A 153 -4.14 9.88 -25.59
N GLN A 154 -3.96 11.12 -26.05
CA GLN A 154 -4.21 12.38 -25.31
C GLN A 154 -3.89 12.29 -23.80
N ARG A 155 -2.69 11.80 -23.47
CA ARG A 155 -2.36 11.40 -22.08
C ARG A 155 -2.28 12.59 -21.13
N LEU A 156 -1.89 13.77 -21.64
CA LEU A 156 -1.79 14.98 -20.81
C LEU A 156 -3.18 15.57 -20.53
N GLU A 157 -4.08 15.48 -21.51
CA GLU A 157 -5.47 15.88 -21.40
C GLU A 157 -6.20 14.98 -20.40
N ARG A 158 -5.99 13.66 -20.50
CA ARG A 158 -6.50 12.69 -19.51
C ARG A 158 -6.06 13.05 -18.11
N LEU A 159 -4.76 13.22 -17.85
CA LEU A 159 -4.24 13.63 -16.53
C LEU A 159 -4.86 14.93 -15.98
N SER A 160 -5.38 15.79 -16.85
CA SER A 160 -6.02 17.05 -16.48
C SER A 160 -7.55 16.92 -16.35
N SER A 161 -8.12 15.77 -16.73
CA SER A 161 -9.55 15.50 -16.63
C SER A 161 -9.95 15.30 -15.16
N PRO A 162 -11.10 15.85 -14.73
CA PRO A 162 -11.65 15.57 -13.41
C PRO A 162 -12.27 14.16 -13.31
N GLU A 163 -12.57 13.50 -14.43
CA GLU A 163 -13.23 12.19 -14.47
C GLU A 163 -12.19 11.06 -14.33
N PRO A 164 -12.24 10.24 -13.26
CA PRO A 164 -11.24 9.18 -13.04
C PRO A 164 -11.16 8.15 -14.18
N ASP A 165 -12.28 7.90 -14.86
CA ASP A 165 -12.35 6.94 -15.96
C ASP A 165 -11.53 7.38 -17.18
N ASP A 166 -11.33 8.68 -17.39
CA ASP A 166 -10.46 9.18 -18.46
C ASP A 166 -9.00 8.78 -18.24
N ASN A 167 -8.62 8.51 -16.99
CA ASN A 167 -7.25 8.16 -16.60
C ASN A 167 -6.93 6.67 -16.74
N ARG A 168 -7.90 5.85 -17.16
CA ARG A 168 -7.73 4.41 -17.40
C ARG A 168 -7.28 4.14 -18.84
N ILE A 169 -5.97 4.02 -19.06
CA ILE A 169 -5.42 3.88 -20.42
C ILE A 169 -4.16 3.02 -20.52
N SER A 170 -3.44 2.80 -19.41
CA SER A 170 -2.18 2.07 -19.45
C SER A 170 -2.39 0.54 -19.50
N PHE A 171 -1.28 -0.19 -19.65
CA PHE A 171 -1.23 -1.65 -19.52
C PHE A 171 -1.05 -2.13 -18.07
N GLY A 172 -1.06 -1.22 -17.10
CA GLY A 172 -0.92 -1.51 -15.67
C GLY A 172 0.04 -0.58 -14.94
N CYS A 173 1.02 -0.01 -15.65
CA CYS A 173 1.94 1.00 -15.10
C CYS A 173 1.20 2.28 -14.65
N ILE A 174 1.78 2.96 -13.67
CA ILE A 174 1.22 4.19 -13.10
C ILE A 174 1.97 5.38 -13.72
N ASN A 175 1.30 6.14 -14.60
CA ASN A 175 1.91 7.24 -15.32
C ASN A 175 1.60 8.56 -14.62
N LEU A 176 2.64 9.35 -14.35
CA LEU A 176 2.55 10.53 -13.49
C LEU A 176 2.95 11.80 -14.24
N PRO A 177 2.44 12.98 -13.82
CA PRO A 177 2.99 14.26 -14.24
C PRO A 177 4.50 14.30 -14.03
N VAL A 178 5.23 14.88 -15.00
CA VAL A 178 6.70 14.93 -14.96
C VAL A 178 7.19 15.63 -13.69
N THR A 179 6.60 16.77 -13.34
CA THR A 179 6.97 17.54 -12.15
C THR A 179 6.79 16.75 -10.86
N PHE A 180 5.66 16.05 -10.69
CA PHE A 180 5.44 15.18 -9.53
C PHE A 180 6.47 14.06 -9.45
N TYR A 181 6.81 13.44 -10.58
CA TYR A 181 7.82 12.38 -10.60
C TYR A 181 9.20 12.91 -10.19
N GLU A 182 9.64 14.00 -10.81
CA GLU A 182 11.01 14.53 -10.67
C GLU A 182 11.24 15.21 -9.34
N GLU A 183 10.27 15.99 -8.87
CA GLU A 183 10.46 16.86 -7.71
C GLU A 183 10.00 16.20 -6.40
N VAL A 184 9.15 15.18 -6.50
CA VAL A 184 8.53 14.56 -5.32
C VAL A 184 8.81 13.07 -5.24
N LEU A 185 8.38 12.27 -6.22
CA LEU A 185 8.45 10.82 -6.14
C LEU A 185 9.90 10.30 -6.12
N SER A 186 10.69 10.64 -7.14
CA SER A 186 12.05 10.12 -7.30
C SER A 186 12.97 10.52 -6.13
N PRO A 187 12.98 11.78 -5.66
CA PRO A 187 13.71 12.16 -4.45
C PRO A 187 13.25 11.41 -3.20
N THR A 188 11.94 11.24 -3.00
CA THR A 188 11.42 10.52 -1.84
C THR A 188 11.90 9.07 -1.80
N VAL A 189 11.83 8.36 -2.94
CA VAL A 189 12.32 6.98 -3.04
C VAL A 189 13.83 6.93 -2.82
N HIS A 190 14.58 7.89 -3.35
CA HIS A 190 16.03 7.97 -3.16
C HIS A 190 16.43 8.17 -1.69
N ASP A 191 15.78 9.09 -0.99
CA ASP A 191 16.23 9.54 0.32
C ASP A 191 15.81 8.60 1.46
N VAL A 192 14.57 8.08 1.40
CA VAL A 192 13.99 7.29 2.50
C VAL A 192 13.43 5.93 2.07
N GLY A 193 13.45 5.63 0.77
CA GLY A 193 12.74 4.49 0.20
C GLY A 193 11.22 4.63 0.31
N MET A 194 10.48 3.72 -0.33
CA MET A 194 9.02 3.80 -0.35
C MET A 194 8.35 2.42 -0.38
N VAL A 195 7.18 2.30 0.27
CA VAL A 195 6.24 1.20 0.07
C VAL A 195 5.02 1.72 -0.69
N VAL A 196 4.63 1.04 -1.76
CA VAL A 196 3.46 1.39 -2.58
C VAL A 196 2.32 0.43 -2.24
N TYR A 197 1.18 0.99 -1.89
CA TYR A 197 -0.07 0.27 -1.70
C TYR A 197 -1.00 0.63 -2.86
N VAL A 198 -1.21 -0.31 -3.78
CA VAL A 198 -2.25 -0.18 -4.79
C VAL A 198 -3.56 -0.61 -4.17
N LEU A 199 -4.50 0.33 -4.00
CA LEU A 199 -5.76 0.07 -3.33
C LEU A 199 -6.68 -0.80 -4.19
N PRO A 200 -7.42 -1.75 -3.59
CA PRO A 200 -8.35 -2.59 -4.33
C PRO A 200 -9.58 -1.78 -4.78
N GLU A 201 -10.20 -2.23 -5.86
CA GLU A 201 -11.43 -1.67 -6.41
C GLU A 201 -12.55 -2.70 -6.60
N THR A 202 -12.24 -3.99 -6.46
CA THR A 202 -13.21 -5.09 -6.46
C THR A 202 -13.30 -5.80 -5.10
N ARG A 203 -12.23 -5.73 -4.30
CA ARG A 203 -12.17 -6.17 -2.90
C ARG A 203 -12.17 -4.98 -1.95
N THR A 204 -12.46 -5.25 -0.68
CA THR A 204 -12.24 -4.27 0.40
C THR A 204 -10.75 -4.18 0.77
N PRO A 205 -10.28 -3.04 1.30
CA PRO A 205 -8.93 -2.95 1.86
C PRO A 205 -8.64 -3.97 2.98
N GLN A 206 -9.66 -4.39 3.73
CA GLN A 206 -9.56 -5.38 4.78
C GLN A 206 -9.26 -6.77 4.20
N GLU A 207 -9.95 -7.17 3.13
CA GLU A 207 -9.67 -8.43 2.42
C GLU A 207 -8.30 -8.41 1.74
N GLN A 208 -7.92 -7.29 1.13
CA GLN A 208 -6.65 -7.17 0.39
C GLN A 208 -5.42 -7.15 1.31
N PHE A 209 -5.50 -6.45 2.45
CA PHE A 209 -4.33 -6.15 3.28
C PHE A 209 -4.40 -6.76 4.69
N GLY A 210 -5.53 -7.37 5.09
CA GLY A 210 -5.76 -7.70 6.50
C GLY A 210 -5.81 -6.46 7.40
N SER A 211 -6.15 -5.30 6.81
CA SER A 211 -6.19 -4.03 7.52
C SER A 211 -7.33 -3.97 8.54
N TYR A 212 -7.21 -3.10 9.54
CA TYR A 212 -8.21 -2.88 10.57
C TYR A 212 -8.53 -1.39 10.70
N ASP A 213 -9.74 -1.08 11.17
CA ASP A 213 -10.13 0.29 11.46
C ASP A 213 -9.35 0.79 12.68
N VAL A 214 -8.53 1.82 12.48
CA VAL A 214 -7.78 2.42 13.59
C VAL A 214 -8.76 3.25 14.45
N PRO A 215 -8.94 2.94 15.75
CA PRO A 215 -9.90 3.65 16.58
C PRO A 215 -9.52 5.13 16.72
N LEU A 216 -10.50 6.02 16.57
CA LEU A 216 -10.26 7.45 16.81
C LEU A 216 -9.89 7.67 18.29
N PRO A 217 -8.95 8.58 18.60
CA PRO A 217 -8.59 8.90 19.99
C PRO A 217 -9.80 9.22 20.89
N ALA A 218 -10.83 9.87 20.34
CA ALA A 218 -12.07 10.18 21.04
C ALA A 218 -12.91 8.94 21.40
N GLN A 219 -12.86 7.87 20.60
CA GLN A 219 -13.53 6.61 20.89
C GLN A 219 -12.82 5.85 22.01
N LEU A 220 -11.49 5.90 22.05
CA LEU A 220 -10.68 5.31 23.13
C LEU A 220 -10.93 5.99 24.48
N ALA A 221 -11.06 7.33 24.49
CA ALA A 221 -11.38 8.09 25.71
C ALA A 221 -12.76 7.71 26.30
N ARG A 222 -13.75 7.43 25.45
CA ARG A 222 -15.08 6.98 25.88
C ARG A 222 -15.08 5.54 26.39
N ALA A 223 -14.34 4.63 25.74
CA ALA A 223 -14.23 3.23 26.18
C ALA A 223 -13.51 3.09 27.53
N GLY A 224 -12.50 3.94 27.81
CA GLY A 224 -11.80 3.97 29.10
C GLY A 224 -12.60 4.59 30.26
N SER A 225 -13.73 5.26 29.98
CA SER A 225 -14.57 5.94 30.96
C SER A 225 -15.80 5.12 31.40
N ALA A 226 -15.94 3.87 30.94
CA ALA A 226 -17.04 3.01 31.37
C ALA A 226 -16.96 2.74 32.88
N PRO A 227 -18.05 2.85 33.66
CA PRO A 227 -18.01 2.65 35.10
C PRO A 227 -17.57 1.21 35.40
N ARG A 228 -16.54 1.04 36.24
CA ARG A 228 -16.29 -0.25 36.87
C ARG A 228 -17.44 -0.52 37.82
N VAL A 229 -18.34 -1.42 37.41
CA VAL A 229 -19.35 -2.00 38.31
C VAL A 229 -18.58 -2.75 39.40
N LYS A 230 -18.80 -2.34 40.66
CA LYS A 230 -18.26 -3.00 41.85
C LYS A 230 -18.99 -4.31 42.12
#